data_AF-A0A150UV57-F1
#
_entry.id   AF-A0A150UV57-F1
#
_cell.length_a   1.000
_cell.length_b   1.000
_cell.length_c   1.000
_cell.angle_alpha   90.00
_cell.angle_beta   90.00
_cell.angle_gamma   90.00
#
_symmetry.space_group_name_H-M   'P 1'
#
loop_
_entity.id
_entity.type
_entity.pdbx_description
1 polymer ?
#
loop_
_entity_poly.entity_id
_entity_poly.type
_entity_poly.pdbx_seq_one_letter_code
_entity_poly.pdbx_strand_id
1 'polypeptide(L)' 'MAGLLNSIYATIVRRNYTFLGTIFIGAFATEIAFETSANKLWDQINKGVRVQAIARRF' A
#
# COMPACT_ATOMS: atom_id res chain seq x y z
N MET A 1 30.64 7.63 -0.52
CA MET A 1 29.83 7.10 0.60
C MET A 1 28.49 6.61 0.07
N ALA A 2 28.41 5.34 -0.32
CA ALA A 2 27.18 4.70 -0.80
C ALA A 2 26.56 3.79 0.28
N GLY A 3 26.60 4.21 1.55
CA GLY A 3 26.40 3.33 2.70
C GLY A 3 24.98 2.75 2.82
N LEU A 4 23.95 3.56 2.61
CA LEU A 4 22.55 3.14 2.84
C LEU A 4 22.04 2.16 1.78
N LEU A 5 22.16 2.52 0.49
CA LEU A 5 21.70 1.66 -0.60
C LEU A 5 22.49 0.35 -0.67
N ASN A 6 23.80 0.39 -0.38
CA ASN A 6 24.63 -0.80 -0.34
C ASN A 6 24.29 -1.68 0.87
N SER A 7 23.91 -1.09 2.01
CA SER A 7 23.39 -1.83 3.16
C SER A 7 22.07 -2.51 2.82
N ILE A 8 21.11 -1.79 2.22
CA ILE A 8 19.81 -2.33 1.80
C ILE A 8 19.99 -3.48 0.81
N TYR A 9 20.90 -3.32 -0.16
CA TYR A 9 21.21 -4.38 -1.10
C TYR A 9 21.76 -5.61 -0.39
N ALA A 10 22.73 -5.44 0.52
CA ALA A 10 23.34 -6.54 1.25
C ALA A 10 22.36 -7.28 2.19
N THR A 11 21.43 -6.57 2.83
CA THR A 11 20.52 -7.14 3.83
C THR A 11 19.20 -7.65 3.26
N ILE A 12 18.66 -6.97 2.25
CA ILE A 12 17.31 -7.25 1.73
C ILE A 12 17.36 -7.94 0.37
N VAL A 13 18.19 -7.44 -0.55
CA VAL A 13 18.15 -7.85 -1.97
C VAL A 13 19.05 -9.06 -2.26
N ARG A 14 20.24 -9.14 -1.65
CA ARG A 14 21.27 -10.14 -1.96
C ARG A 14 20.88 -11.58 -1.58
N ARG A 15 19.99 -11.74 -0.60
CA ARG A 15 19.58 -13.05 -0.07
C ARG A 15 18.16 -13.38 -0.55
N ASN A 16 18.03 -14.45 -1.34
CA ASN A 16 16.77 -14.84 -2.00
C ASN A 16 15.57 -14.98 -1.04
N TYR A 17 15.77 -15.60 0.13
CA TYR A 17 14.66 -15.82 1.08
C TYR A 17 14.17 -14.52 1.72
N THR A 18 15.09 -13.62 2.12
CA THR A 18 14.74 -12.28 2.63
C THR A 18 14.13 -11.41 1.55
N PHE A 19 14.61 -11.51 0.31
CA PHE A 19 14.06 -10.78 -0.83
C PHE A 19 12.61 -11.16 -1.08
N LEU A 20 12.32 -12.47 -1.18
CA LEU A 20 10.96 -12.97 -1.35
C LEU A 20 10.05 -12.58 -0.17
N GLY A 21 10.53 -12.75 1.07
CA GLY A 21 9.77 -12.35 2.26
C GLY A 21 9.45 -10.85 2.29
N THR A 22 10.41 -10.00 1.88
CA THR A 22 10.21 -8.56 1.79
C THR A 22 9.20 -8.19 0.71
N ILE A 23 9.24 -8.85 -0.45
CA ILE A 23 8.25 -8.62 -1.51
C ILE A 23 6.86 -9.02 -1.04
N PHE A 24 6.68 -10.18 -0.41
CA PHE A 24 5.36 -10.61 0.08
C PHE A 24 4.80 -9.64 1.12
N ILE A 25 5.59 -9.30 2.14
CA ILE A 25 5.16 -8.36 3.18
C ILE A 25 4.89 -6.97 2.58
N GLY A 26 5.78 -6.50 1.69
CA GLY A 26 5.64 -5.22 1.00
C GLY A 26 4.39 -5.18 0.12
N ALA A 27 4.07 -6.27 -0.57
CA ALA A 27 2.88 -6.37 -1.41
C ALA A 27 1.61 -6.24 -0.57
N PHE A 28 1.46 -7.02 0.51
CA PHE A 28 0.28 -6.93 1.38
C PHE A 28 0.15 -5.56 2.07
N ALA A 29 1.25 -5.02 2.58
CA ALA A 29 1.24 -3.69 3.20
C ALA A 29 0.85 -2.61 2.19
N THR A 30 1.34 -2.72 0.95
CA THR A 30 1.01 -1.79 -0.13
C THR A 30 -0.44 -1.96 -0.57
N GLU A 31 -0.94 -3.18 -0.69
CA GLU A 31 -2.34 -3.46 -1.05
C GLU A 31 -3.31 -2.79 -0.07
N ILE A 32 -3.12 -3.01 1.24
CA ILE A 32 -3.96 -2.40 2.29
C ILE A 32 -3.90 -0.87 2.23
N ALA A 33 -2.69 -0.31 2.11
CA ALA A 33 -2.49 1.13 2.05
C ALA A 33 -3.10 1.73 0.78
N PHE A 34 -2.92 1.05 -0.35
CA PHE A 34 -3.43 1.46 -1.64
C PHE A 34 -4.95 1.41 -1.67
N GLU A 35 -5.59 0.31 -1.25
CA GLU A 35 -7.05 0.21 -1.21
C GLU A 35 -7.66 1.28 -0.30
N THR A 36 -7.09 1.49 0.90
CA THR A 36 -7.58 2.50 1.84
C THR A 36 -7.46 3.91 1.27
N SER A 37 -6.33 4.24 0.65
CA SER A 37 -6.09 5.57 0.08
C SER A 37 -6.89 5.80 -1.19
N ALA A 38 -6.95 4.81 -2.08
CA ALA A 38 -7.74 4.85 -3.31
C ALA A 38 -9.24 5.03 -3.01
N ASN A 39 -9.78 4.26 -2.05
CA ASN A 39 -11.17 4.42 -1.62
C ASN A 39 -11.42 5.79 -1.00
N LYS A 40 -10.52 6.30 -0.15
CA LYS A 40 -10.65 7.67 0.39
C LYS A 40 -10.61 8.73 -0.70
N LEU A 41 -9.73 8.60 -1.68
CA LEU A 41 -9.62 9.54 -2.79
C LEU A 41 -10.88 9.51 -3.66
N TRP A 42 -11.35 8.31 -3.99
CA TRP A 42 -12.60 8.09 -4.71
C TRP A 42 -13.80 8.70 -3.98
N ASP A 43 -13.84 8.53 -2.66
CA ASP A 43 -14.90 9.04 -1.79
C ASP A 43 -14.91 10.58 -1.70
N GLN A 44 -13.73 11.20 -1.75
CA GLN A 44 -13.59 12.65 -1.80
C GLN A 44 -14.04 13.21 -3.15
N ILE A 45 -13.70 12.53 -4.25
CA ILE A 45 -14.04 12.95 -5.61
C ILE A 45 -15.54 12.75 -5.89
N ASN A 46 -16.11 11.61 -5.49
CA ASN A 46 -17.50 11.24 -5.78
C ASN A 46 -18.46 11.53 -4.61
N LYS A 47 -18.17 12.57 -3.84
CA LYS A 47 -18.94 12.93 -2.65
C LYS A 47 -20.37 13.32 -3.03
N GLY A 48 -21.36 12.52 -2.61
CA GLY A 48 -22.79 12.80 -2.78
C GLY A 48 -23.56 11.91 -3.76
N VAL A 49 -22.88 11.12 -4.60
CA VAL A 49 -23.53 10.19 -5.57
C VAL A 49 -23.61 8.75 -5.02
N ARG A 50 -23.15 8.55 -3.78
CA ARG A 50 -23.02 7.22 -3.18
C ARG A 50 -24.37 6.68 -2.71
N VAL A 51 -24.75 5.50 -3.21
CA VAL A 51 -25.93 4.74 -2.75
C VAL A 51 -25.95 4.51 -1.24
N GLN A 52 -24.78 4.22 -0.64
CA GLN A 52 -24.60 4.06 0.82
C GLN A 52 -24.90 5.36 1.61
N ALA A 53 -24.61 6.53 1.04
CA ALA A 53 -24.88 7.82 1.68
C ALA A 53 -26.37 8.19 1.58
N ILE A 54 -27.03 7.77 0.49
CA ILE A 54 -28.48 7.86 0.32
C ILE A 54 -29.18 6.93 1.30
N ALA A 55 -28.72 5.68 1.45
CA ALA A 55 -29.26 4.71 2.41
C ALA A 55 -29.09 5.13 3.88
N ARG A 56 -28.03 5.87 4.24
CA ARG A 56 -27.86 6.44 5.60
C ARG A 56 -28.77 7.63 5.90
N ARG A 57 -29.44 8.20 4.90
CA ARG A 57 -30.37 9.32 5.05
C ARG A 57 -31.83 8.88 5.22
N PHE A 58 -32.14 7.60 4.98
CA PHE A 58 -33.43 6.98 5.27
C PHE A 58 -33.29 6.08 6.50
#